data_AF-A0A8B9AJ20-F1
#
_entry.id   AF-A0A8B9AJ20-F1
#
_cell.length_a   1.000
_cell.length_b   1.000
_cell.length_c   1.000
_cell.angle_alpha   90.00
_cell.angle_beta   90.00
_cell.angle_gamma   90.00
#
_symmetry.space_group_name_H-M   'P 1'
#
loop_
_entity.id
_entity.type
_entity.pdbx_description
1 polymer ?
#
loop_
_entity_poly.entity_id
_entity_poly.type
_entity_poly.pdbx_seq_one_letter_code
_entity_poly.pdbx_strand_id
1 'polypeptide(L)'
;MWNSHHNILFQLWNILGEKQKPLEKYAGERTIAWLDKVRNSNDSLSTSKIHLNMQRVMQNNAAVFRTQETLGEGCQLIDKAWESFHDVKICDRSLIWNSELI
;
A
#
# COMPACT_ATOMS: atom_id res chain seq x y z
N MET A 1 -24.93 -11.88 37.40
CA MET A 1 -24.56 -12.09 35.98
C MET A 1 -25.27 -11.13 35.01
N TRP A 2 -26.45 -10.57 35.36
CA TRP A 2 -27.21 -9.64 34.50
C TRP A 2 -26.75 -8.17 34.50
N ASN A 3 -25.95 -7.73 35.49
CA ASN A 3 -25.52 -6.33 35.62
C ASN A 3 -24.32 -5.93 34.73
N SER A 4 -23.62 -6.90 34.13
CA SER A 4 -22.45 -6.62 33.28
C SER A 4 -22.82 -6.30 31.84
N HIS A 5 -23.94 -6.84 31.32
CA HIS A 5 -24.38 -6.60 29.94
C HIS A 5 -24.95 -5.18 29.73
N HIS A 6 -25.58 -4.59 30.75
CA HIS A 6 -26.07 -3.21 30.69
C HIS A 6 -24.94 -2.19 30.58
N ASN A 7 -23.78 -2.46 31.20
CA ASN A 7 -22.65 -1.55 31.22
C ASN A 7 -21.90 -1.53 29.86
N ILE A 8 -21.83 -2.67 29.18
CA ILE A 8 -21.20 -2.79 27.85
C ILE A 8 -22.04 -2.07 26.78
N LEU A 9 -23.37 -2.21 26.83
CA LEU A 9 -24.27 -1.48 25.92
C LEU A 9 -24.22 0.04 26.14
N PHE A 10 -24.03 0.49 27.39
CA PHE A 10 -23.83 1.91 27.70
C PHE A 10 -22.48 2.44 27.23
N GLN A 11 -21.40 1.66 27.34
CA GLN A 11 -20.10 2.03 26.79
C GLN A 11 -20.10 2.08 25.26
N LEU A 12 -20.77 1.13 24.60
CA LEU A 12 -20.93 1.12 23.14
C LEU A 12 -21.81 2.28 22.63
N TRP A 13 -22.83 2.70 23.39
CA TRP A 13 -23.65 3.87 23.07
C TRP A 13 -22.82 5.16 23.09
N ASN A 14 -21.95 5.36 24.08
CA ASN A 14 -21.11 6.55 24.15
C ASN A 14 -20.12 6.68 22.97
N ILE A 15 -19.67 5.57 22.39
CA ILE A 15 -18.72 5.58 21.26
C ILE A 15 -19.36 6.11 19.96
N LEU A 16 -20.68 6.02 19.80
CA LEU A 16 -21.39 6.38 18.56
C LEU A 16 -21.50 7.92 18.32
N GLY A 17 -21.06 8.75 19.26
CA GLY A 17 -21.11 10.22 19.15
C GLY A 17 -19.83 10.95 19.58
N GLU A 18 -18.76 10.23 19.91
CA GLU A 18 -17.50 10.86 20.31
C GLU A 18 -16.82 11.57 19.12
N LYS A 19 -16.34 12.79 19.37
CA LYS A 19 -15.53 13.52 18.38
C LYS A 19 -14.27 12.71 18.11
N GLN A 20 -13.94 12.56 16.83
CA GLN A 20 -12.70 11.93 16.38
C GLN A 20 -11.51 12.49 17.17
N LYS A 21 -10.58 11.61 17.56
CA LYS A 21 -9.36 12.02 18.26
C LYS A 21 -8.67 13.13 17.46
N PRO A 22 -8.16 14.18 18.11
CA PRO A 22 -7.46 15.25 17.41
C PRO A 22 -6.26 14.66 16.66
N LEU A 23 -6.06 15.12 15.42
CA LEU A 23 -4.93 14.69 14.61
C LEU A 23 -3.62 15.17 15.25
N GLU A 24 -2.57 14.37 15.09
CA GLU A 24 -1.22 14.79 15.45
C GLU A 24 -0.82 16.03 14.65
N LYS A 25 0.03 16.89 15.25
CA LYS A 25 0.42 18.19 14.68
C LYS A 25 0.98 18.12 13.25
N TYR A 26 1.60 17.00 12.91
CA TYR A 26 2.27 16.75 11.62
C TYR A 26 1.67 15.54 10.89
N ALA A 27 0.41 15.21 11.18
CA ALA A 27 -0.28 14.10 10.55
C ALA A 27 -0.27 14.26 9.02
N GLY A 28 0.35 13.31 8.32
CA GLY A 28 0.42 13.27 6.86
C GLY A 28 1.66 13.90 6.21
N GLU A 29 2.47 14.68 6.94
CA GLU A 29 3.67 15.31 6.36
C GLU A 29 4.65 14.29 5.78
N ARG A 30 4.86 13.17 6.48
CA ARG A 30 5.69 12.06 6.00
C ARG A 30 5.20 11.50 4.67
N THR A 31 3.89 11.36 4.50
CA THR A 31 3.28 10.83 3.29
C THR A 31 3.42 11.81 2.13
N ILE A 32 3.27 13.11 2.39
CA ILE A 32 3.49 14.17 1.39
C ILE A 32 4.96 14.17 0.95
N ALA A 33 5.90 14.10 1.89
CA ALA A 33 7.32 14.04 1.59
C ALA A 33 7.70 12.79 0.79
N TRP A 34 7.09 11.64 1.10
CA TRP A 34 7.28 10.41 0.34
C TRP A 34 6.74 10.53 -1.09
N LEU A 35 5.54 11.09 -1.26
CA LEU A 35 4.95 11.32 -2.58
C LEU A 35 5.81 12.26 -3.43
N ASP A 36 6.33 13.34 -2.83
CA ASP A 36 7.22 14.27 -3.52
C ASP A 36 8.55 13.61 -3.92
N LYS A 37 9.08 12.72 -3.07
CA LYS A 37 10.26 11.91 -3.41
C LYS A 37 10.01 11.01 -4.62
N VAL A 38 8.89 10.30 -4.66
CA VAL A 38 8.53 9.41 -5.77
C VAL A 38 8.29 10.21 -7.05
N ARG A 39 7.59 11.35 -6.98
CA ARG A 39 7.34 12.22 -8.14
C ARG A 39 8.62 12.74 -8.79
N ASN A 40 9.67 12.96 -8.00
CA ASN A 40 10.94 13.48 -8.48
C ASN A 40 11.99 12.41 -8.77
N SER A 41 11.64 11.11 -8.66
CA SER A 41 12.58 10.02 -8.95
C SER A 41 12.93 9.98 -10.44
N ASN A 42 14.21 9.76 -10.75
CA ASN A 42 14.74 9.88 -12.11
C ASN A 42 15.69 8.73 -12.48
N ASP A 43 15.40 7.55 -11.95
CA ASP A 43 16.21 6.36 -12.18
C ASP A 43 15.89 5.73 -13.55
N SER A 44 16.06 4.41 -13.70
CA SER A 44 16.06 3.75 -15.01
C SER A 44 14.78 2.97 -15.33
N LEU A 45 14.01 2.56 -14.33
CA LEU A 45 12.86 1.66 -14.51
C LEU A 45 11.55 2.46 -14.56
N SER A 46 10.74 2.27 -15.61
CA SER A 46 9.41 2.88 -15.64
C SER A 46 8.41 2.11 -14.77
N THR A 47 7.44 2.81 -14.19
CA THR A 47 6.35 2.24 -13.39
C THR A 47 5.66 1.07 -14.11
N SER A 48 5.39 1.20 -15.42
CA SER A 48 4.75 0.15 -16.21
C SER A 48 5.57 -1.15 -16.29
N LYS A 49 6.91 -1.06 -16.33
CA LYS A 49 7.78 -2.25 -16.37
C LYS A 49 7.76 -3.00 -15.04
N ILE A 50 7.82 -2.27 -13.94
CA ILE A 50 7.76 -2.84 -12.58
C ILE A 50 6.39 -3.52 -12.39
N HIS A 51 5.31 -2.84 -12.76
CA HIS A 51 3.96 -3.38 -12.67
C HIS A 51 3.80 -4.65 -13.53
N LEU A 52 4.27 -4.64 -14.77
CA LEU A 52 4.22 -5.81 -15.66
C LEU A 52 5.03 -6.99 -15.10
N ASN A 53 6.17 -6.72 -14.46
CA ASN A 53 6.97 -7.75 -13.80
C ASN A 53 6.21 -8.40 -12.65
N MET A 54 5.65 -7.59 -11.73
CA MET A 54 4.83 -8.09 -10.62
C MET A 54 3.64 -8.92 -11.13
N GLN A 55 2.95 -8.44 -12.16
CA GLN A 55 1.85 -9.17 -12.79
C GLN A 55 2.30 -10.54 -13.29
N ARG A 56 3.40 -10.62 -14.05
CA ARG A 56 3.93 -11.89 -14.58
C ARG A 56 4.32 -12.86 -13.46
N VAL A 57 4.98 -12.39 -12.42
CA VAL A 57 5.36 -13.22 -11.28
C VAL A 57 4.11 -13.79 -10.59
N MET A 58 3.10 -12.97 -10.31
CA MET A 58 1.85 -13.44 -9.71
C MET A 58 1.14 -14.47 -10.60
N GLN A 59 1.01 -14.18 -11.89
CA GLN A 59 0.30 -15.08 -12.82
C GLN A 59 0.99 -16.43 -12.95
N ASN A 60 2.33 -16.47 -12.95
CA ASN A 60 3.07 -17.71 -13.12
C ASN A 60 3.11 -18.56 -11.83
N ASN A 61 3.25 -17.91 -10.67
CA ASN A 61 3.60 -18.61 -9.43
C ASN A 61 2.44 -18.73 -8.44
N ALA A 62 1.39 -17.91 -8.61
CA ALA A 62 0.19 -17.93 -7.78
C ALA A 62 -1.07 -18.32 -8.57
N ALA A 63 -0.93 -19.08 -9.67
CA ALA A 63 -2.04 -19.63 -10.45
C ALA A 63 -2.92 -20.60 -9.64
N VAL A 64 -4.11 -20.91 -10.17
CA VAL A 64 -5.09 -21.85 -9.58
C VAL A 64 -4.45 -23.21 -9.29
N PHE A 65 -3.57 -23.67 -10.18
CA PHE A 65 -2.74 -24.84 -9.97
C PHE A 65 -1.35 -24.39 -9.58
N ARG A 66 -0.99 -24.59 -8.31
CA ARG A 66 0.33 -24.24 -7.75
C ARG A 66 0.75 -25.27 -6.71
N THR A 67 2.06 -25.42 -6.52
CA THR A 67 2.65 -26.23 -5.46
C THR A 67 3.23 -25.33 -4.37
N GLN A 68 3.64 -25.92 -3.23
CA GLN A 68 4.30 -25.15 -2.16
C GLN A 68 5.61 -24.51 -2.64
N GLU A 69 6.34 -25.20 -3.51
CA GLU A 69 7.60 -24.75 -4.11
C GLU A 69 7.36 -23.52 -5.01
N THR A 70 6.43 -23.62 -5.96
CA THR A 70 6.13 -22.51 -6.88
C THR A 70 5.62 -21.27 -6.13
N LEU A 71 4.84 -21.47 -5.06
CA LEU A 71 4.36 -20.36 -4.24
C LEU A 71 5.50 -19.70 -3.45
N GLY A 72 6.41 -20.50 -2.89
CA GLY A 72 7.60 -19.99 -2.19
C GLY A 72 8.52 -19.18 -3.11
N GLU A 73 8.75 -19.65 -4.32
CA GLU A 73 9.47 -18.92 -5.37
C GLU A 73 8.73 -17.63 -5.76
N GLY A 74 7.41 -17.69 -5.87
CA GLY A 74 6.54 -16.53 -6.10
C GLY A 74 6.75 -15.42 -5.09
N CYS A 75 6.78 -15.73 -3.80
CA CYS A 75 7.03 -14.74 -2.74
C CYS A 75 8.38 -14.04 -2.93
N GLN A 76 9.45 -14.80 -3.12
CA GLN A 76 10.79 -14.24 -3.31
C GLN A 76 10.90 -13.35 -4.56
N LEU A 77 10.21 -13.72 -5.64
CA LEU A 77 10.21 -12.95 -6.87
C LEU A 77 9.39 -11.66 -6.76
N ILE A 78 8.30 -11.67 -5.98
CA ILE A 78 7.54 -10.46 -5.67
C ILE A 78 8.35 -9.51 -4.79
N ASP A 79 9.07 -10.02 -3.80
CA ASP A 79 9.95 -9.20 -2.95
C ASP A 79 11.03 -8.51 -3.80
N LYS A 80 11.66 -9.23 -4.74
CA LYS A 80 12.61 -8.64 -5.70
C LYS A 80 11.97 -7.60 -6.61
N ALA A 81 10.74 -7.85 -7.08
CA ALA A 81 10.01 -6.88 -7.90
C ALA A 81 9.68 -5.62 -7.09
N TRP A 82 9.37 -5.75 -5.79
CA TRP A 82 9.17 -4.65 -4.88
C TRP A 82 10.45 -3.84 -4.66
N GLU A 83 11.60 -4.49 -4.46
CA GLU A 83 12.89 -3.80 -4.33
C GLU A 83 13.19 -2.92 -5.55
N SER A 84 12.84 -3.37 -6.76
CA SER A 84 13.02 -2.60 -8.00
C SER A 84 12.20 -1.30 -8.05
N PHE A 85 11.18 -1.15 -7.19
CA PHE A 85 10.41 0.09 -7.08
C PHE A 85 11.24 1.26 -6.54
N HIS A 86 12.34 0.98 -5.82
CA HIS A 86 13.25 2.04 -5.39
C HIS A 86 13.94 2.77 -6.56
N ASP A 87 14.08 2.10 -7.70
CA ASP A 87 14.71 2.62 -8.92
C ASP A 87 13.66 3.09 -9.96
N VAL A 88 12.45 3.42 -9.49
CA VAL A 88 11.36 3.89 -10.35
C VAL A 88 11.69 5.27 -10.91
N LYS A 89 11.38 5.47 -12.18
CA LYS A 89 11.45 6.74 -12.89
C LYS A 89 10.05 7.22 -13.19
N ILE A 90 9.74 8.43 -12.74
CA ILE A 90 8.52 9.14 -13.11
C ILE A 90 8.88 10.22 -14.12
N CYS A 91 8.25 10.15 -15.29
CA CYS A 91 8.44 11.10 -16.38
C CYS A 91 7.46 12.28 -16.25
N ASP A 92 6.21 12.01 -15.91
CA ASP A 92 5.20 13.05 -15.68
C ASP A 92 5.38 13.67 -14.29
N ARG A 93 5.57 14.99 -14.22
CA ARG A 93 5.71 15.75 -12.96
C ARG A 93 4.47 16.58 -12.64
N SER A 94 3.44 16.50 -13.47
CA SER A 94 2.15 17.14 -13.23
C SER A 94 1.53 16.63 -11.94
N LEU A 95 0.86 17.53 -11.21
CA LEU A 95 -0.01 17.18 -10.08
C LEU A 95 -1.44 16.89 -10.53
N ILE A 96 -1.77 17.17 -11.78
CA ILE A 96 -3.10 16.99 -12.35
C ILE A 96 -3.09 15.69 -13.14
N TRP A 97 -3.81 14.69 -12.66
CA TRP A 97 -4.08 13.42 -13.36
C TRP A 97 -2.83 12.68 -13.85
N ASN A 98 -1.84 12.51 -12.96
CA ASN A 98 -0.61 11.80 -13.27
C ASN A 98 -0.83 10.28 -13.20
N SER A 99 -0.99 9.63 -14.36
CA SER A 99 -1.21 8.18 -14.45
C SER A 99 0.02 7.34 -14.12
N GLU A 100 1.21 7.94 -13.95
CA GLU A 100 2.38 7.22 -13.46
C GLU A 100 2.46 7.22 -11.93
N LEU A 101 1.72 8.13 -11.26
CA LEU A 101 1.57 8.21 -9.80
C LEU A 101 0.28 7.54 -9.27
N ILE A 102 -0.72 7.28 -10.12
CA ILE A 102 -2.03 6.68 -9.79
C ILE A 102 -2.11 5.27 -10.38
#